data_AF-A0A7S0UGY8-F1
#
_entry.id   AF-A0A7S0UGY8-F1
#
_cell.length_a   1.000
_cell.length_b   1.000
_cell.length_c   1.000
_cell.angle_alpha   90.00
_cell.angle_beta   90.00
_cell.angle_gamma   90.00
#
_symmetry.space_group_name_H-M   'P 1'
#
loop_
_entity.id
_entity.type
_entity.pdbx_description
1 polymer ?
#
loop_
_entity_poly.entity_id
_entity_poly.type
_entity_poly.pdbx_seq_one_letter_code
_entity_poly.pdbx_strand_id
1 'polypeptide(L)'
;MNNRVGVVSAEGQDAGWSLVLTLGADDTAGHIVGQPNGTYLASFSVTASGDYTISIERTGNSLARNASSAGTATTFPLLAFPNVAGVGSFVSSGASFAGQAGAAATVWVSAKDDFGNTKSQGGDTF
;
A
#
# COMPACT_ATOMS: atom_id res chain seq x y z
N MET A 1 -14.30 -3.91 -17.32
CA MET A 1 -13.02 -3.69 -18.02
C MET A 1 -12.25 -2.66 -17.23
N ASN A 2 -11.48 -3.09 -16.22
CA ASN A 2 -10.64 -2.18 -15.44
C ASN A 2 -9.21 -2.34 -15.90
N ASN A 3 -8.76 -1.33 -16.63
CA ASN A 3 -7.44 -1.17 -17.19
C ASN A 3 -6.42 -1.10 -16.05
N ARG A 4 -5.87 -2.24 -15.62
CA ARG A 4 -4.68 -2.30 -14.77
C ARG A 4 -3.48 -1.96 -15.66
N VAL A 5 -3.28 -0.67 -15.92
CA VAL A 5 -2.02 -0.18 -16.47
C VAL A 5 -1.00 -0.25 -15.35
N GLY A 6 -0.22 -1.32 -15.37
CA GLY A 6 1.09 -1.38 -14.75
C GLY A 6 1.95 -2.13 -15.74
N VAL A 7 2.45 -1.42 -16.74
CA VAL A 7 3.43 -1.94 -17.68
C VAL A 7 4.61 -2.42 -16.86
N VAL A 8 4.75 -3.74 -16.71
CA VAL A 8 6.02 -4.38 -16.36
C VAL A 8 6.84 -4.35 -17.64
N SER A 9 7.56 -3.26 -17.85
CA SER A 9 8.76 -3.27 -18.66
C SER A 9 9.87 -2.78 -17.74
N ALA A 10 10.78 -3.67 -17.38
CA ALA A 10 12.02 -3.35 -16.68
C ALA A 10 12.99 -2.58 -17.59
N GLU A 11 12.51 -1.52 -18.24
CA GLU A 11 13.28 -0.60 -19.06
C GLU A 11 13.19 0.79 -18.41
N GLY A 12 14.29 1.20 -17.79
CA GLY A 12 14.48 2.60 -17.40
C GLY A 12 14.43 2.88 -15.90
N GLN A 13 15.05 2.04 -15.06
CA GLN A 13 15.50 2.59 -13.77
C GLN A 13 16.60 3.61 -14.08
N ASP A 14 16.39 4.88 -13.72
CA ASP A 14 17.37 5.92 -14.00
C ASP A 14 18.59 5.73 -13.09
N ALA A 15 19.78 5.69 -13.67
CA ALA A 15 20.99 5.21 -13.00
C ALA A 15 21.28 6.06 -11.75
N GLY A 16 21.39 5.38 -10.60
CA GLY A 16 21.69 5.99 -9.31
C GLY A 16 20.46 6.37 -8.48
N TRP A 17 19.23 6.18 -8.96
CA TRP A 17 18.04 6.36 -8.12
C TRP A 17 17.68 5.09 -7.34
N SER A 18 17.24 5.27 -6.09
CA SER A 18 16.70 4.22 -5.22
C SER A 18 15.38 4.68 -4.62
N LEU A 19 14.40 3.77 -4.58
CA LEU A 19 13.10 3.96 -3.97
C LEU A 19 12.79 2.75 -3.11
N VAL A 20 12.59 2.97 -1.82
CA VAL A 20 12.27 1.93 -0.84
C VAL A 20 11.04 2.36 -0.04
N LEU A 21 10.08 1.46 0.10
CA LEU A 21 8.90 1.64 0.94
C LEU A 21 9.02 0.69 2.13
N THR A 22 9.01 1.22 3.33
CA THR A 22 9.13 0.44 4.57
C THR A 22 7.80 0.41 5.31
N LEU A 23 7.32 -0.80 5.63
CA LEU A 23 6.19 -1.04 6.53
C LEU A 23 6.67 -1.88 7.71
N GLY A 24 6.85 -1.25 8.88
CA GLY A 24 7.43 -1.95 10.03
C GLY A 24 8.86 -2.41 9.74
N ALA A 25 9.06 -3.72 9.60
CA ALA A 25 10.35 -4.33 9.26
C ALA A 25 10.44 -4.82 7.81
N ASP A 26 9.36 -4.71 7.04
CA ASP A 26 9.30 -5.16 5.65
C ASP A 26 9.61 -4.00 4.70
N ASP A 27 10.54 -4.26 3.78
CA ASP A 27 10.93 -3.32 2.74
C ASP A 27 10.46 -3.78 1.36
N THR A 28 9.88 -2.86 0.60
CA THR A 28 9.47 -3.06 -0.79
C THR A 28 10.21 -2.07 -1.69
N ALA A 29 10.94 -2.58 -2.67
CA ALA A 29 11.62 -1.76 -3.66
C ALA A 29 10.61 -1.22 -4.70
N GLY A 30 10.81 0.02 -5.11
CA GLY A 30 10.10 0.63 -6.23
C GLY A 30 11.04 0.99 -7.38
N HIS A 31 10.47 1.61 -8.41
CA HIS A 31 11.18 2.06 -9.59
C HIS A 31 11.04 3.57 -9.76
N ILE A 32 12.08 4.22 -10.27
CA ILE A 32 12.08 5.65 -10.61
C ILE A 32 12.53 5.80 -12.06
N VAL A 33 11.72 6.51 -12.84
CA VAL A 33 11.97 6.78 -14.26
C VAL A 33 12.00 8.28 -14.50
N GLY A 34 13.10 8.80 -15.04
CA GLY A 34 13.22 10.20 -15.45
C GLY A 34 12.27 10.52 -16.62
N GLN A 35 11.72 11.74 -16.63
CA GLN A 35 10.79 12.22 -17.65
C GLN A 35 11.45 13.35 -18.48
N PRO A 36 11.08 13.53 -19.75
CA PRO A 36 11.67 14.55 -20.64
C PRO A 36 11.49 16.00 -20.16
N ASN A 37 10.53 16.25 -19.29
CA ASN A 37 10.22 17.57 -18.69
C ASN A 37 11.06 17.86 -17.42
N GLY A 38 12.01 17.00 -17.07
CA GLY A 38 12.83 17.13 -15.86
C GLY A 38 12.15 16.67 -14.57
N THR A 39 10.97 16.04 -14.64
CA THR A 39 10.34 15.37 -13.48
C THR A 39 10.74 13.89 -13.43
N TYR A 40 10.47 13.24 -12.30
CA TYR A 40 10.70 11.81 -12.13
C TYR A 40 9.39 11.12 -11.75
N LEU A 41 9.14 9.95 -12.32
CA LEU A 41 7.99 9.11 -12.00
C LEU A 41 8.46 7.97 -11.09
N ALA A 42 7.97 7.96 -9.85
CA ALA A 42 8.14 6.86 -8.90
C ALA A 42 6.98 5.89 -9.03
N SER A 43 7.25 4.58 -9.05
CA SER A 43 6.24 3.52 -9.17
C SER A 43 6.57 2.35 -8.25
N PHE A 44 5.57 1.80 -7.59
CA PHE A 44 5.71 0.69 -6.64
C PHE A 44 4.40 -0.09 -6.57
N SER A 45 4.46 -1.33 -6.09
CA SER A 45 3.30 -2.16 -5.81
C SER A 45 3.47 -2.81 -4.44
N VAL A 46 2.48 -2.60 -3.57
CA VAL A 46 2.45 -3.16 -2.21
C VAL A 46 1.19 -4.01 -2.04
N THR A 47 1.30 -5.08 -1.28
CA THR A 47 0.19 -6.02 -1.02
C THR A 47 -0.39 -5.87 0.38
N ALA A 48 0.33 -5.23 1.31
CA ALA A 48 -0.14 -4.96 2.66
C ALA A 48 -0.66 -3.52 2.79
N SER A 49 -1.80 -3.33 3.42
CA SER A 49 -2.29 -2.01 3.82
C SER A 49 -1.60 -1.54 5.11
N GLY A 50 -1.31 -0.25 5.22
CA GLY A 50 -0.71 0.31 6.43
C GLY A 50 0.00 1.64 6.18
N ASP A 51 0.65 2.13 7.22
CA ASP A 51 1.47 3.33 7.19
C ASP A 51 2.89 3.00 6.71
N TYR A 52 3.16 3.29 5.44
CA TYR A 52 4.47 3.16 4.84
C TYR A 52 5.30 4.42 5.01
N THR A 53 6.60 4.21 5.09
CA THR A 53 7.61 5.26 5.00
C THR A 53 8.38 5.09 3.69
N ILE A 54 8.28 6.06 2.79
CA ILE A 54 9.00 6.04 1.51
C ILE A 54 10.35 6.74 1.69
N SER A 55 11.44 6.06 1.37
CA SER A 55 12.77 6.63 1.22
C SER A 55 13.15 6.72 -0.25
N ILE A 56 13.65 7.88 -0.67
CA ILE A 56 14.14 8.12 -2.03
C ILE A 56 15.56 8.62 -1.95
N GLU A 57 16.46 7.98 -2.68
CA GLU A 57 17.87 8.34 -2.71
C GLU A 57 18.41 8.47 -4.12
N ARG A 58 19.40 9.34 -4.30
CA ARG A 58 20.19 9.47 -5.52
C ARG A 58 21.66 9.31 -5.20
N THR A 59 22.29 8.25 -5.72
CA THR A 59 23.71 7.95 -5.55
C THR A 59 24.10 7.94 -4.07
N GLY A 60 23.27 7.33 -3.22
CA GLY A 60 23.47 7.26 -1.77
C GLY A 60 23.15 8.53 -0.98
N ASN A 61 22.61 9.58 -1.62
CA ASN A 61 22.14 10.79 -0.95
C ASN A 61 20.62 10.78 -0.89
N SER A 62 20.05 10.76 0.31
CA SER A 62 18.60 10.77 0.49
C SER A 62 18.01 12.15 0.15
N LEU A 63 16.84 12.18 -0.47
CA LEU A 63 16.17 13.42 -0.85
C LEU A 63 15.56 14.13 0.36
N ALA A 64 15.77 15.44 0.44
CA ALA A 64 15.07 16.27 1.43
C ALA A 64 13.64 16.55 0.98
N ARG A 65 12.69 16.50 1.93
CA ARG A 65 11.27 16.79 1.67
C ARG A 65 11.02 18.24 1.22
N ASN A 66 11.90 19.15 1.64
CA ASN A 66 11.86 20.57 1.28
C ASN A 66 13.25 21.02 0.82
N ALA A 67 13.30 21.87 -0.21
CA ALA A 67 14.55 22.40 -0.78
C ALA A 67 15.41 23.18 0.24
N SER A 68 14.81 23.69 1.32
CA SER A 68 15.50 24.42 2.41
C SER A 68 15.99 23.51 3.54
N SER A 69 15.77 22.20 3.47
CA SER A 69 16.06 21.25 4.56
C SER A 69 16.94 20.10 4.10
N ALA A 70 17.98 20.40 3.32
CA ALA A 70 19.04 19.44 3.03
C ALA A 70 19.59 18.87 4.36
N GLY A 71 19.33 17.58 4.62
CA GLY A 71 19.80 16.87 5.82
C GLY A 71 18.75 16.56 6.90
N THR A 72 17.48 16.95 6.76
CA THR A 72 16.45 16.70 7.78
C THR A 72 15.29 15.87 7.22
N ALA A 73 15.07 14.68 7.81
CA ALA A 73 14.00 13.70 7.53
C ALA A 73 13.67 13.50 6.03
N THR A 74 14.33 12.52 5.43
CA THR A 74 14.33 12.22 3.99
C THR A 74 13.23 11.25 3.56
N THR A 75 12.25 11.05 4.45
CA THR A 75 11.21 10.06 4.27
C THR A 75 9.84 10.70 4.08
N PHE A 76 9.03 10.10 3.20
CA PHE A 76 7.69 10.55 2.88
C PHE A 76 6.66 9.56 3.44
N PRO A 77 5.74 9.97 4.33
CA PRO A 77 4.70 9.08 4.83
C PRO A 77 3.69 8.77 3.72
N LEU A 78 3.25 7.52 3.65
CA LEU A 78 2.23 7.04 2.72
C LEU A 78 1.27 6.11 3.47
N LEU A 79 -0.02 6.43 3.48
CA LEU A 79 -1.04 5.51 3.96
C LEU A 79 -1.59 4.70 2.79
N ALA A 80 -1.33 3.39 2.79
CA ALA A 80 -1.89 2.44 1.84
C ALA A 80 -3.18 1.83 2.41
N PHE A 81 -4.30 2.02 1.70
CA PHE A 81 -5.59 1.46 2.11
C PHE A 81 -5.79 0.04 1.55
N PRO A 82 -6.54 -0.83 2.26
CA PRO A 82 -7.03 -2.09 1.70
C PRO A 82 -7.81 -1.85 0.41
N ASN A 83 -7.67 -2.75 -0.56
CA ASN A 83 -8.40 -2.65 -1.82
C ASN A 83 -9.89 -3.03 -1.65
N VAL A 84 -10.65 -3.08 -2.76
CA VAL A 84 -12.01 -3.61 -2.82
C VAL A 84 -12.06 -5.00 -2.16
N ALA A 85 -13.12 -5.25 -1.39
CA ALA A 85 -13.29 -6.52 -0.71
C ALA A 85 -13.32 -7.68 -1.71
N GLY A 86 -12.55 -8.73 -1.42
CA GLY A 86 -12.50 -9.94 -2.23
C GLY A 86 -13.73 -10.81 -1.98
N VAL A 87 -14.30 -11.40 -3.03
CA VAL A 87 -15.39 -12.37 -2.88
C VAL A 87 -14.84 -13.60 -2.15
N GLY A 88 -15.30 -13.85 -0.92
CA GLY A 88 -14.79 -14.92 -0.07
C GLY A 88 -13.64 -14.52 0.86
N SER A 89 -13.10 -13.31 0.72
CA SER A 89 -12.09 -12.75 1.62
C SER A 89 -12.76 -12.09 2.83
N PHE A 90 -13.47 -12.85 3.64
CA PHE A 90 -14.02 -12.36 4.90
C PHE A 90 -13.70 -13.32 6.03
N VAL A 91 -13.55 -12.77 7.23
CA VAL A 91 -13.44 -13.57 8.45
C VAL A 91 -14.66 -13.29 9.29
N SER A 92 -15.31 -14.35 9.76
CA SER A 92 -16.36 -14.25 10.76
C SER A 92 -15.84 -14.78 12.09
N SER A 93 -16.19 -14.11 13.19
CA SER A 93 -15.84 -14.52 14.55
C SER A 93 -17.00 -14.25 15.49
N GLY A 94 -17.18 -15.06 16.51
CA GLY A 94 -18.32 -14.97 17.42
C GLY A 94 -18.53 -16.27 18.19
N ALA A 95 -19.28 -16.19 19.29
CA ALA A 95 -19.56 -17.33 20.15
C ALA A 95 -20.51 -18.30 19.42
N SER A 96 -19.92 -19.21 18.64
CA SER A 96 -20.58 -20.26 17.86
C SER A 96 -21.61 -19.77 16.83
N PHE A 97 -21.64 -20.37 15.65
CA PHE A 97 -22.81 -20.27 14.76
C PHE A 97 -24.07 -20.94 15.36
N ALA A 98 -24.05 -21.26 16.66
CA ALA A 98 -25.14 -21.81 17.42
C ALA A 98 -25.77 -20.70 18.25
N GLY A 99 -27.07 -20.49 18.06
CA GLY A 99 -27.90 -19.63 18.90
C GLY A 99 -28.90 -20.46 19.71
N GLN A 100 -29.28 -19.97 20.88
CA GLN A 100 -30.40 -20.52 21.64
C GLN A 100 -31.70 -19.90 21.13
N ALA A 101 -32.73 -20.73 20.90
CA ALA A 101 -34.05 -20.25 20.52
C ALA A 101 -34.59 -19.25 21.55
N GLY A 102 -34.99 -18.06 21.07
CA GLY A 102 -35.47 -16.97 21.93
C GLY A 102 -34.39 -16.06 22.50
N ALA A 103 -33.10 -16.33 22.25
CA ALA A 103 -31.99 -15.43 22.61
C ALA A 103 -31.32 -14.86 21.35
N ALA A 104 -30.85 -13.61 21.44
CA ALA A 104 -30.06 -13.01 20.38
C ALA A 104 -28.65 -13.62 20.35
N ALA A 105 -28.19 -14.02 19.17
CA ALA A 105 -26.81 -14.45 18.93
C ALA A 105 -26.11 -13.40 18.05
N THR A 106 -24.87 -13.06 18.40
CA THR A 106 -24.07 -12.05 17.67
C THR A 106 -22.91 -12.72 16.97
N VAL A 107 -22.78 -12.44 15.68
CA VAL A 107 -21.61 -12.79 14.88
C VAL A 107 -20.98 -11.51 14.35
N TRP A 108 -19.66 -11.42 14.45
CA TRP A 108 -18.86 -10.36 13.87
C TRP A 108 -18.36 -10.81 12.51
N VAL A 109 -18.58 -9.98 11.49
CA VAL A 109 -18.04 -10.21 10.15
C VAL A 109 -17.10 -9.07 9.81
N SER A 110 -15.90 -9.41 9.35
CA SER A 110 -14.89 -8.46 8.91
C SER A 110 -14.56 -8.73 7.44
N ALA A 111 -14.74 -7.72 6.60
CA ALA A 111 -14.40 -7.78 5.19
C ALA A 111 -12.90 -7.58 5.00
N LYS A 112 -12.32 -8.32 4.05
CA LYS A 112 -10.92 -8.19 3.65
C LYS A 112 -10.80 -8.05 2.13
N ASP A 113 -9.71 -7.47 1.67
CA ASP A 113 -9.35 -7.49 0.26
C ASP A 113 -8.73 -8.83 -0.18
N ASP A 114 -8.38 -8.96 -1.46
CA ASP A 114 -7.77 -10.17 -2.03
C ASP A 114 -6.40 -10.52 -1.42
N PHE A 115 -5.75 -9.58 -0.74
CA PHE A 115 -4.48 -9.79 -0.05
C PHE A 115 -4.66 -10.05 1.45
N GLY A 116 -5.91 -10.08 1.95
CA GLY A 116 -6.24 -10.35 3.34
C GLY A 116 -6.16 -9.12 4.25
N ASN A 117 -6.02 -7.91 3.69
CA ASN A 117 -6.03 -6.66 4.45
C ASN A 117 -7.43 -6.37 4.97
N THR A 118 -7.54 -6.02 6.25
CA THR A 118 -8.84 -5.80 6.90
C THR A 118 -9.42 -4.44 6.54
N LYS A 119 -10.67 -4.41 6.08
CA LYS A 119 -11.39 -3.17 5.79
C LYS A 119 -12.03 -2.62 7.07
N SER A 120 -11.68 -1.38 7.40
CA SER A 120 -12.28 -0.61 8.50
C SER A 120 -13.47 0.25 8.04
N GLN A 121 -13.68 0.38 6.73
CA GLN A 121 -14.75 1.18 6.13
C GLN A 121 -15.47 0.35 5.06
N GLY A 122 -16.80 0.45 5.03
CA GLY A 122 -17.65 -0.14 3.99
C GLY A 122 -17.92 0.83 2.84
N GLY A 123 -18.74 0.42 1.87
CA GLY A 123 -19.17 1.26 0.74
C GLY A 123 -18.46 1.02 -0.59
N ASP A 124 -17.83 -0.16 -0.76
CA ASP A 124 -17.19 -0.52 -2.02
C ASP A 124 -18.20 -0.54 -3.19
N THR A 125 -17.87 0.15 -4.28
CA THR A 125 -18.59 0.10 -5.55
C THR A 125 -17.91 -0.87 -6.51
N PHE A 126 -18.71 -1.76 -7.12
CA PHE A 126 -18.29 -2.80 -8.08
C PHE A 126 -18.25 -2.31 -9.53
#